data_AF-A0A432SGJ8-F1
#
_entry.id   AF-A0A432SGJ8-F1
#
_cell.length_a   1.000
_cell.length_b   1.000
_cell.length_c   1.000
_cell.angle_alpha   90.00
_cell.angle_beta   90.00
_cell.angle_gamma   90.00
#
_symmetry.space_group_name_H-M   'P 1'
#
loop_
_entity.id
_entity.type
_entity.pdbx_description
1 polymer ?
#
loop_
_entity_poly.entity_id
_entity_poly.type
_entity_poly.pdbx_seq_one_letter_code
_entity_poly.pdbx_strand_id
1 'polypeptide(L)'
;MSHGFDFNSPLVCEGIIGDGCGGGRIFFIKDETLFAYDPLSKINKELLKGLKNIKAISKKGCIITLDFEDEIRLFDLSSLRA
;
A
#
# COMPACT_ATOMS: atom_id res chain seq x y z
N MET A 1 11.33 -0.76 12.61
CA MET A 1 9.90 -0.66 12.98
C MET A 1 9.57 0.79 13.24
N SER A 2 8.60 1.34 12.53
CA SER A 2 8.06 2.69 12.77
C SER A 2 6.54 2.62 12.68
N HIS A 3 5.85 3.32 13.58
CA HIS A 3 4.39 3.28 13.68
C HIS A 3 3.80 1.86 13.84
N GLY A 4 4.58 0.90 14.34
CA GLY A 4 4.16 -0.51 14.47
C GLY A 4 4.27 -1.34 13.20
N PHE A 5 4.82 -0.79 12.11
CA PHE A 5 5.01 -1.51 10.86
C PHE A 5 6.47 -1.97 10.69
N ASP A 6 6.62 -3.17 10.12
CA ASP A 6 7.91 -3.71 9.69
C ASP A 6 8.10 -3.48 8.19
N PHE A 7 8.92 -2.49 7.83
CA PHE A 7 9.23 -2.18 6.43
C PHE A 7 10.15 -3.19 5.75
N ASN A 8 10.69 -4.17 6.48
CA ASN A 8 11.33 -5.33 5.86
C ASN A 8 10.31 -6.37 5.40
N SER A 9 9.05 -6.27 5.83
CA SER A 9 7.98 -7.11 5.33
C SER A 9 7.68 -6.76 3.88
N PRO A 10 7.62 -7.74 2.96
CA PRO A 10 7.27 -7.49 1.57
C PRO A 10 5.81 -7.00 1.42
N LEU A 11 4.98 -7.18 2.45
CA LEU A 11 3.58 -6.77 2.47
C LEU A 11 3.37 -5.35 3.02
N VAL A 12 4.44 -4.58 3.20
CA VAL A 12 4.42 -3.21 3.69
C VAL A 12 5.33 -2.34 2.82
N CYS A 13 4.86 -1.17 2.41
CA CYS A 13 5.72 -0.16 1.81
C CYS A 13 5.31 1.26 2.22
N GLU A 14 6.24 2.21 2.09
CA GLU A 14 6.01 3.62 2.41
C GLU A 14 5.80 4.46 1.15
N GLY A 15 4.84 5.37 1.21
CA GLY A 15 4.73 6.45 0.24
C GLY A 15 5.76 7.53 0.51
N ILE A 16 6.69 7.72 -0.41
CA ILE A 16 7.69 8.79 -0.32
C ILE A 16 7.02 10.14 -0.60
N ILE A 17 7.29 11.14 0.26
CA ILE A 17 6.81 12.51 0.06
C ILE A 17 7.45 13.09 -1.21
N GLY A 18 6.63 13.63 -2.11
CA GLY A 18 7.08 14.13 -3.41
C GLY A 18 7.09 13.08 -4.53
N ASP A 19 6.94 11.78 -4.22
CA ASP A 19 6.81 10.68 -5.20
C ASP A 19 5.35 10.49 -5.64
N GLY A 20 4.65 11.58 -5.95
CA GLY A 20 3.25 11.56 -6.37
C GLY A 20 2.24 11.29 -5.25
N CYS A 21 1.30 10.37 -5.49
CA CYS A 21 0.15 10.15 -4.62
C CYS A 21 0.54 9.47 -3.31
N GLY A 22 -0.14 9.81 -2.22
CA GLY A 22 -0.02 9.04 -0.97
C GLY A 22 1.30 9.19 -0.21
N GLY A 23 2.09 10.23 -0.49
CA GLY A 23 3.30 10.53 0.29
C GLY A 23 3.03 10.64 1.80
N GLY A 24 3.97 10.13 2.60
CA GLY A 24 3.91 10.07 4.05
C GLY A 24 2.96 9.01 4.63
N ARG A 25 2.34 8.17 3.78
CA ARG A 25 1.42 7.12 4.21
C ARG A 25 2.08 5.75 4.12
N ILE A 26 1.64 4.83 4.96
CA ILE A 26 2.11 3.45 4.96
C ILE A 26 1.05 2.59 4.25
N PHE A 27 1.45 1.88 3.22
CA PHE A 27 0.62 0.92 2.53
C PHE A 27 0.93 -0.47 3.05
N PHE A 28 -0.10 -1.26 3.35
CA PHE A 28 0.09 -2.61 3.89
C PHE A 28 -1.05 -3.54 3.53
N ILE A 29 -0.74 -4.84 3.52
CA ILE A 29 -1.74 -5.90 3.38
C ILE A 29 -2.13 -6.42 4.76
N LYS A 30 -3.43 -6.52 4.99
CA LYS A 30 -4.02 -7.21 6.14
C LYS A 30 -5.32 -7.87 5.71
N ASP A 31 -5.55 -9.11 6.11
CA ASP A 31 -6.79 -9.85 5.80
C ASP A 31 -7.17 -9.75 4.31
N GLU A 32 -6.20 -10.03 3.42
CA GLU A 32 -6.35 -9.97 1.95
C GLU A 32 -6.80 -8.59 1.41
N THR A 33 -6.56 -7.52 2.18
CA THR A 33 -6.99 -6.16 1.86
C THR A 33 -5.80 -5.20 1.90
N LEU A 34 -5.70 -4.35 0.89
CA LEU A 34 -4.75 -3.23 0.84
C LEU A 34 -5.34 -2.06 1.63
N PHE A 35 -4.57 -1.60 2.60
CA PHE A 35 -4.86 -0.41 3.40
C PHE A 35 -3.82 0.67 3.14
N ALA A 36 -4.24 1.93 3.31
CA ALA A 36 -3.34 3.04 3.58
C ALA A 36 -3.54 3.54 5.01
N TYR A 37 -2.46 3.50 5.79
CA TYR A 37 -2.38 4.12 7.10
C TYR A 37 -1.81 5.53 6.99
N ASP A 38 -2.50 6.49 7.59
CA ASP A 38 -1.99 7.85 7.79
C ASP A 38 -1.39 7.98 9.21
N PRO A 39 -0.07 8.15 9.35
CA PRO A 39 0.58 8.29 10.64
C PRO A 39 0.15 9.52 11.46
N LEU A 40 -0.35 10.57 10.80
CA LEU A 40 -0.79 11.80 11.48
C LEU A 40 -2.15 11.62 12.15
N SER A 41 -3.14 11.15 11.38
CA SER A 41 -4.50 10.92 11.90
C SER A 41 -4.66 9.58 12.60
N LYS A 42 -3.72 8.65 12.41
CA LYS A 42 -3.76 7.26 12.88
C LYS A 42 -4.94 6.46 12.32
N ILE A 43 -5.44 6.83 11.15
CA ILE A 43 -6.58 6.20 10.47
C ILE A 43 -6.08 5.23 9.40
N ASN A 44 -6.75 4.08 9.31
CA ASN A 44 -6.62 3.13 8.20
C ASN A 44 -7.75 3.38 7.18
N LYS A 45 -7.39 3.56 5.91
CA LYS A 45 -8.35 3.58 4.79
C LYS A 45 -8.21 2.31 3.98
N GLU A 46 -9.32 1.58 3.81
CA GLU A 46 -9.41 0.46 2.88
C GLU A 46 -9.31 0.97 1.44
N LEU A 47 -8.43 0.37 0.63
CA LEU A 47 -8.25 0.75 -0.77
C LEU A 47 -8.74 -0.33 -1.74
N LEU A 48 -8.40 -1.60 -1.47
CA LEU A 48 -8.71 -2.70 -2.38
C LEU A 48 -8.80 -4.03 -1.60
N LYS A 49 -9.85 -4.83 -1.86
CA LYS A 49 -10.08 -6.14 -1.23
C LYS A 49 -9.83 -7.28 -2.22
N GLY A 50 -9.72 -8.49 -1.69
CA GLY A 50 -9.64 -9.72 -2.49
C GLY A 50 -8.25 -10.00 -3.04
N LEU A 51 -7.21 -9.58 -2.31
CA LEU A 51 -5.80 -9.76 -2.66
C LEU A 51 -5.27 -11.11 -2.16
N LYS A 52 -5.94 -12.19 -2.56
CA LYS A 52 -5.52 -13.56 -2.22
C LYS A 52 -4.15 -13.88 -2.81
N ASN A 53 -3.32 -14.57 -2.03
CA ASN A 53 -1.99 -15.06 -2.43
C ASN A 53 -1.01 -13.95 -2.88
N ILE A 54 -1.16 -12.74 -2.35
CA ILE A 54 -0.20 -11.66 -2.62
C ILE A 54 1.13 -11.94 -1.89
N LYS A 55 2.23 -11.76 -2.60
CA LYS A 55 3.60 -11.97 -2.10
C LYS A 55 4.24 -10.68 -1.63
N ALA A 56 4.05 -9.61 -2.39
CA ALA A 56 4.66 -8.32 -2.10
C ALA A 56 3.84 -7.15 -2.61
N ILE A 57 4.07 -5.99 -2.02
CA ILE A 57 3.63 -4.70 -2.54
C ILE A 57 4.79 -3.72 -2.61
N SER A 58 4.74 -2.84 -3.61
CA SER A 58 5.64 -1.69 -3.70
C SER A 58 4.90 -0.50 -4.28
N LYS A 59 5.48 0.68 -4.14
CA LYS A 59 4.90 1.92 -4.65
C LYS A 59 5.93 2.70 -5.46
N LYS A 60 5.47 3.29 -6.56
CA LYS A 60 6.21 4.32 -7.30
C LYS A 60 5.24 5.32 -7.94
N GLY A 61 5.44 6.60 -7.71
CA GLY A 61 4.49 7.62 -8.19
C GLY A 61 3.09 7.37 -7.61
N CYS A 62 2.07 7.40 -8.45
CA CYS A 62 0.70 7.06 -8.03
C CYS A 62 0.36 5.57 -8.11
N ILE A 63 1.29 4.69 -8.48
CA ILE A 63 1.01 3.27 -8.71
C ILE A 63 1.47 2.42 -7.51
N ILE A 64 0.56 1.61 -6.98
CA ILE A 64 0.86 0.46 -6.13
C ILE A 64 1.01 -0.77 -7.03
N THR A 65 2.17 -1.40 -6.99
CA THR A 65 2.41 -2.68 -7.66
C THR A 65 2.05 -3.80 -6.69
N LEU A 66 1.16 -4.69 -7.11
CA LEU A 66 0.68 -5.84 -6.36
C LEU A 66 1.27 -7.09 -7.00
N ASP A 67 2.20 -7.74 -6.32
CA ASP A 67 2.93 -8.91 -6.81
C ASP A 67 2.30 -10.18 -6.23
N PHE A 68 1.68 -10.98 -7.10
CA PHE A 68 1.05 -12.27 -6.77
C PHE A 68 1.93 -13.43 -7.21
N GLU A 69 1.56 -14.65 -6.87
CA GLU A 69 2.38 -15.81 -7.25
C GLU A 69 2.57 -15.97 -8.75
N ASP A 70 1.53 -15.68 -9.52
CA ASP A 70 1.45 -15.97 -10.96
C ASP A 70 1.46 -14.71 -11.83
N GLU A 71 1.21 -13.53 -11.24
CA GLU A 71 1.06 -12.29 -12.00
C GLU A 71 1.34 -11.02 -11.18
N ILE A 72 1.53 -9.90 -11.90
CA ILE A 72 1.64 -8.57 -11.31
C ILE A 72 0.42 -7.76 -11.73
N ARG A 73 -0.24 -7.13 -10.75
CA ARG A 73 -1.34 -6.18 -10.99
C ARG A 73 -0.94 -4.78 -10.55
N LEU A 74 -1.42 -3.78 -11.26
CA LEU A 74 -1.16 -2.37 -10.96
C LEU A 74 -2.42 -1.71 -10.43
N PHE A 75 -2.29 -0.99 -9.32
CA PHE A 75 -3.37 -0.23 -8.70
C PHE A 75 -3.03 1.26 -8.69
N ASP A 76 -3.79 2.05 -9.44
CA ASP A 76 -3.57 3.49 -9.57
C ASP A 76 -4.28 4.27 -8.45
N LEU A 77 -3.51 4.82 -7.52
CA LEU A 77 -4.01 5.65 -6.42
C LEU A 77 -4.66 6.95 -6.89
N SER A 78 -4.30 7.46 -8.07
CA SER A 78 -4.91 8.70 -8.60
C SER A 78 -6.37 8.49 -9.03
N SER A 79 -6.76 7.23 -9.24
CA SER A 79 -8.15 6.86 -9.56
C SER A 79 -9.08 6.87 -8.33
N LEU A 80 -8.51 6.91 -7.12
CA LEU A 80 -9.29 7.03 -5.89
C LEU A 80 -9.93 8.42 -5.84
N ARG A 81 -11.26 8.46 -5.95
CA ARG A 81 -12.02 9.68 -5.72
C ARG A 81 -11.90 10.07 -4.23
N ALA A 82 -11.62 11.35 -4.01
CA ALA A 82 -11.56 11.95 -2.68
C ALA A 82 -12.93 11.92 -2.00
#